data_AF-A0A7R9VF57-F1
#
_entry.id   AF-A0A7R9VF57-F1
#
_cell.length_a   1.000
_cell.length_b   1.000
_cell.length_c   1.000
_cell.angle_alpha   90.00
_cell.angle_beta   90.00
_cell.angle_gamma   90.00
#
_symmetry.space_group_name_H-M   'P 1'
#
loop_
_entity.id
_entity.type
_entity.pdbx_description
1 polymer ?
#
loop_
_entity_poly.entity_id
_entity_poly.type
_entity_poly.pdbx_seq_one_letter_code
_entity_poly.pdbx_strand_id
1 'polypeptide(L)'
;PGADFGGLPAAPVCDPAAMVACFSCVPPPASQRERKIYNVLVPDVFPAGPPSVDAPVPHATMKKISKLQEYCMFNPGKIGKVSRRLTRRIRQALAEGTPGHVRVGVSAYVYLLDHSSSEDRSYSLNYFNQELIHPPEELISSLVNHTDPFIRTQGFELLAAYIRAQSEVENQLSAVKPLVQRAARFVAGIAGGGGGAAASGAAGGGALEAGMR
;
A
#
# COMPACT_ATOMS: atom_id res chain seq x y z
N PRO A 1 -64.72 5.47 18.84
CA PRO A 1 -64.16 6.81 18.57
C PRO A 1 -63.12 6.77 17.43
N GLY A 2 -63.53 7.24 16.25
CA GLY A 2 -62.73 7.87 15.20
C GLY A 2 -61.48 7.16 14.67
N ALA A 3 -61.60 6.47 13.54
CA ALA A 3 -60.48 6.21 12.63
C ALA A 3 -60.54 7.25 11.49
N ASP A 4 -59.60 8.19 11.49
CA ASP A 4 -59.37 9.14 10.40
C ASP A 4 -58.69 8.42 9.21
N PHE A 5 -59.42 8.29 8.10
CA PHE A 5 -58.88 7.96 6.78
C PHE A 5 -58.77 9.26 5.99
N GLY A 6 -57.57 9.80 5.87
CA GLY A 6 -57.29 11.04 5.12
C GLY A 6 -56.16 10.86 4.11
N GLY A 7 -56.53 10.78 2.83
CA GLY A 7 -55.76 11.37 1.72
C GLY A 7 -54.68 10.51 1.06
N LEU A 8 -55.07 9.74 0.03
CA LEU A 8 -54.15 9.33 -1.05
C LEU A 8 -54.12 10.45 -2.12
N PRO A 9 -52.97 10.97 -2.54
CA PRO A 9 -52.89 11.86 -3.69
C PRO A 9 -53.06 11.09 -5.00
N ALA A 10 -53.72 11.75 -5.95
CA ALA A 10 -54.01 11.24 -7.29
C ALA A 10 -52.75 10.80 -8.03
N ALA A 11 -52.86 9.67 -8.75
CA ALA A 11 -51.81 9.15 -9.61
C ALA A 11 -51.45 10.16 -10.72
N PRO A 12 -50.16 10.38 -11.00
CA PRO A 12 -49.75 11.19 -12.15
C PRO A 12 -50.12 10.45 -13.44
N VAL A 13 -50.78 11.18 -14.33
CA VAL A 13 -51.11 10.76 -15.69
C VAL A 13 -49.78 10.52 -16.43
N CYS A 14 -49.51 9.28 -16.83
CA CYS A 14 -48.37 8.96 -17.68
C CYS A 14 -48.63 9.52 -19.08
N ASP A 15 -47.95 10.62 -19.43
CA ASP A 15 -47.85 11.09 -20.81
C ASP A 15 -47.15 10.04 -21.68
N PRO A 16 -47.75 9.56 -22.79
CA PRO A 16 -47.12 8.60 -23.70
C PRO A 16 -46.04 9.22 -24.61
N ALA A 17 -45.66 10.48 -24.39
CA ALA A 17 -44.74 11.22 -25.27
C ALA A 17 -43.24 11.07 -24.91
N ALA A 18 -42.87 10.32 -23.87
CA ALA A 18 -41.49 10.17 -23.42
C ALA A 18 -40.80 8.86 -23.88
N MET A 19 -41.21 8.29 -25.02
CA MET A 19 -40.53 7.14 -25.65
C MET A 19 -39.67 7.55 -26.86
N VAL A 20 -38.94 8.66 -26.78
CA VAL A 20 -37.91 8.99 -27.79
C VAL A 20 -36.65 9.47 -27.08
N ALA A 21 -35.54 8.82 -27.46
CA ALA A 21 -34.13 9.15 -27.17
C ALA A 21 -33.48 8.54 -25.90
N CYS A 22 -33.35 7.21 -25.87
CA CYS A 22 -32.30 6.52 -25.08
C CYS A 22 -31.44 5.55 -25.94
N PHE A 23 -31.27 5.83 -27.24
CA PHE A 23 -30.49 4.98 -28.18
C PHE A 23 -29.10 5.54 -28.54
N SER A 24 -28.51 6.41 -27.72
CA SER A 24 -27.16 6.94 -27.96
C SER A 24 -26.17 6.63 -26.83
N CYS A 25 -26.39 5.55 -26.09
CA CYS A 25 -25.38 4.99 -25.18
C CYS A 25 -24.51 3.95 -25.90
N VAL A 26 -24.06 4.23 -27.13
CA VAL A 26 -22.99 3.42 -27.73
C VAL A 26 -21.72 3.78 -26.97
N PRO A 27 -21.18 2.89 -26.12
CA PRO A 27 -19.95 3.20 -25.40
C PRO A 27 -18.87 3.48 -26.44
N PRO A 28 -18.05 4.54 -26.25
CA PRO A 28 -17.02 4.90 -27.21
C PRO A 28 -16.14 3.68 -27.50
N PRO A 29 -15.76 3.48 -28.78
CA PRO A 29 -15.02 2.31 -29.22
C PRO A 29 -13.76 2.14 -28.37
N ALA A 30 -13.40 0.90 -28.06
CA ALA A 30 -12.29 0.58 -27.16
C ALA A 30 -10.94 1.20 -27.59
N SER A 31 -10.81 1.61 -28.86
CA SER A 31 -9.67 2.36 -29.41
C SER A 31 -9.55 3.80 -28.91
N GLN A 32 -10.66 4.45 -28.51
CA GLN A 32 -10.68 5.82 -28.01
C GLN A 32 -10.55 5.93 -26.48
N ARG A 33 -10.59 4.79 -25.77
CA ARG A 33 -10.41 4.78 -24.32
C ARG A 33 -8.93 4.93 -24.01
N GLU A 34 -8.58 5.98 -23.27
CA GLU A 34 -7.23 6.19 -22.77
C GLU A 34 -6.76 4.93 -22.04
N ARG A 35 -5.78 4.23 -22.63
CA ARG A 35 -5.30 2.97 -22.08
C ARG A 35 -4.51 3.28 -20.83
N LYS A 36 -4.84 2.58 -19.74
CA LYS A 36 -4.05 2.60 -18.50
C LYS A 36 -2.65 2.07 -18.81
N ILE A 37 -1.70 2.96 -19.08
CA ILE A 37 -0.35 2.64 -19.59
C ILE A 37 0.37 1.62 -18.70
N TYR A 38 0.23 1.73 -17.37
CA TYR A 38 0.79 0.78 -16.42
C TYR A 38 0.29 -0.68 -16.58
N ASN A 39 -0.88 -0.90 -17.21
CA ASN A 39 -1.37 -2.24 -17.52
C ASN A 39 -0.58 -2.91 -18.65
N VAL A 40 0.12 -2.12 -19.46
CA VAL A 40 0.97 -2.60 -20.55
C VAL A 40 2.42 -2.68 -20.08
N LEU A 41 2.92 -1.62 -19.42
CA LEU A 41 4.34 -1.56 -19.02
C LEU A 41 4.74 -2.62 -18.00
N VAL A 42 3.91 -2.87 -16.98
CA VAL A 42 4.27 -3.83 -15.91
C VAL A 42 4.40 -5.26 -16.47
N PRO A 43 3.43 -5.80 -17.24
CA PRO A 43 3.61 -7.12 -17.85
C PRO A 43 4.75 -7.18 -18.85
N ASP A 44 5.02 -6.09 -19.59
CA ASP A 44 6.05 -6.08 -20.64
C ASP A 44 7.47 -6.29 -20.09
N VAL A 45 7.72 -5.88 -18.84
CA VAL A 45 8.98 -6.15 -18.13
C VAL A 45 9.26 -7.66 -18.01
N PHE A 46 8.24 -8.49 -17.92
CA PHE A 46 8.41 -9.94 -17.81
C PHE A 46 8.54 -10.56 -19.21
N PRO A 47 9.67 -11.24 -19.51
CA PRO A 47 9.82 -11.94 -20.78
C PRO A 47 8.80 -13.09 -20.91
N ALA A 48 8.53 -13.53 -22.14
CA ALA A 48 7.56 -14.61 -22.39
C ALA A 48 7.99 -15.96 -21.80
N GLY A 49 9.31 -16.22 -21.72
CA GLY A 49 9.88 -17.37 -21.04
C GLY A 49 10.71 -16.92 -19.83
N PRO A 50 10.70 -17.68 -18.72
CA PRO A 50 11.47 -17.33 -17.54
C PRO A 50 12.96 -17.32 -17.87
N PRO A 51 13.70 -16.25 -17.51
CA PRO A 51 15.14 -16.22 -17.71
C PRO A 51 15.82 -17.26 -16.81
N SER A 52 17.02 -17.66 -17.21
CA SER A 52 17.85 -18.53 -16.37
C SER A 52 18.14 -17.86 -15.02
N VAL A 53 18.13 -18.67 -13.98
CA VAL A 53 18.34 -18.27 -12.58
C VAL A 53 19.73 -17.70 -12.37
N ASP A 54 20.73 -18.22 -13.08
CA ASP A 54 22.14 -17.83 -12.91
C ASP A 54 22.57 -16.70 -13.85
N ALA A 55 21.89 -16.55 -14.99
CA ALA A 55 22.25 -15.56 -16.00
C ALA A 55 21.80 -14.14 -15.59
N PRO A 56 22.58 -13.09 -15.89
CA PRO A 56 22.15 -11.71 -15.62
C PRO A 56 20.82 -11.39 -16.31
N VAL A 57 20.06 -10.44 -15.74
CA VAL A 57 18.79 -9.99 -16.33
C VAL A 57 19.05 -9.50 -17.77
N PRO A 58 18.30 -9.97 -18.77
CA PRO A 58 18.53 -9.60 -20.16
C PRO A 58 18.50 -8.09 -20.35
N HIS A 59 19.43 -7.56 -21.15
CA HIS A 59 19.50 -6.12 -21.42
C HIS A 59 18.19 -5.55 -22.01
N ALA A 60 17.47 -6.34 -22.81
CA ALA A 60 16.15 -5.96 -23.31
C ALA A 60 15.13 -5.73 -22.17
N THR A 61 15.16 -6.58 -21.13
CA THR A 61 14.33 -6.42 -19.93
C THR A 61 14.72 -5.18 -19.14
N MET A 62 16.03 -4.92 -18.98
CA MET A 62 16.51 -3.71 -18.30
C MET A 62 16.01 -2.44 -18.99
N LYS A 63 16.03 -2.38 -20.33
CA LYS A 63 15.45 -1.24 -21.08
C LYS A 63 13.96 -1.03 -20.77
N LYS A 64 13.20 -2.10 -20.57
CA LYS A 64 11.77 -2.01 -20.21
C LYS A 64 11.58 -1.54 -18.76
N ILE A 65 12.45 -1.98 -17.86
CA ILE A 65 12.48 -1.50 -16.47
C ILE A 65 12.79 0.01 -16.43
N SER A 66 13.77 0.49 -17.21
CA SER A 66 14.06 1.92 -17.33
C SER A 66 12.85 2.71 -17.84
N LYS A 67 12.14 2.23 -18.87
CA LYS A 67 10.89 2.86 -19.33
C LYS A 67 9.79 2.87 -18.27
N LEU A 68 9.68 1.82 -17.47
CA LEU A 68 8.73 1.78 -16.35
C LEU A 68 9.11 2.83 -15.29
N GLN A 69 10.39 3.02 -15.03
CA GLN A 69 10.92 4.01 -14.11
C GLN A 69 10.65 5.45 -14.61
N GLU A 70 10.91 5.74 -15.88
CA GLU A 70 10.55 7.01 -16.52
C GLU A 70 9.05 7.29 -16.36
N TYR A 71 8.20 6.30 -16.62
CA TYR A 71 6.76 6.42 -16.43
C TYR A 71 6.38 6.79 -14.99
N CYS A 72 7.01 6.15 -13.99
CA CYS A 72 6.82 6.48 -12.58
C CYS A 72 7.24 7.93 -12.26
N MET A 73 8.33 8.43 -12.84
CA MET A 73 8.76 9.83 -12.66
C MET A 73 7.71 10.82 -13.17
N PHE A 74 7.16 10.59 -14.37
CA PHE A 74 6.16 11.49 -14.94
C PHE A 74 4.76 11.31 -14.32
N ASN A 75 4.50 10.22 -13.59
CA ASN A 75 3.16 9.86 -13.10
C ASN A 75 3.19 9.36 -11.63
N PRO A 76 3.59 10.19 -10.65
CA PRO A 76 3.74 9.75 -9.26
C PRO A 76 2.46 9.18 -8.64
N GLY A 77 1.29 9.75 -8.97
CA GLY A 77 -0.01 9.25 -8.52
C GLY A 77 -0.40 7.86 -9.05
N LYS A 78 0.39 7.27 -9.96
CA LYS A 78 0.18 5.90 -10.47
C LYS A 78 1.15 4.88 -9.88
N ILE A 79 2.16 5.31 -9.11
CA ILE A 79 3.22 4.41 -8.59
C ILE A 79 2.63 3.30 -7.73
N GLY A 80 1.70 3.61 -6.82
CA GLY A 80 1.04 2.56 -6.02
C GLY A 80 0.31 1.51 -6.87
N LYS A 81 -0.20 1.87 -8.07
CA LYS A 81 -0.81 0.89 -8.99
C LYS A 81 0.25 0.03 -9.70
N VAL A 82 1.38 0.64 -10.06
CA VAL A 82 2.54 -0.06 -10.62
C VAL A 82 3.07 -1.06 -9.60
N SER A 83 3.33 -0.60 -8.36
CA SER A 83 3.76 -1.40 -7.22
C SER A 83 2.83 -2.60 -7.00
N ARG A 84 1.53 -2.39 -6.78
CA ARG A 84 0.57 -3.50 -6.60
C ARG A 84 0.59 -4.51 -7.74
N ARG A 85 0.68 -4.04 -8.99
CA ARG A 85 0.67 -4.94 -10.15
C ARG A 85 1.97 -5.73 -10.25
N LEU A 86 3.10 -5.12 -9.90
CA LEU A 86 4.40 -5.77 -9.83
C LEU A 86 4.42 -6.84 -8.73
N THR A 87 3.99 -6.51 -7.51
CA THR A 87 3.84 -7.47 -6.40
C THR A 87 2.96 -8.65 -6.76
N ARG A 88 1.78 -8.39 -7.33
CA ARG A 88 0.88 -9.47 -7.78
C ARG A 88 1.53 -10.39 -8.80
N ARG A 89 2.29 -9.83 -9.74
CA ARG A 89 2.99 -10.64 -10.76
C ARG A 89 4.12 -11.47 -10.16
N ILE A 90 4.86 -10.93 -9.18
CA ILE A 90 5.89 -11.67 -8.45
C ILE A 90 5.27 -12.81 -7.64
N ARG A 91 4.18 -12.54 -6.91
CA ARG A 91 3.44 -13.57 -6.17
C ARG A 91 2.90 -14.66 -7.07
N GLN A 92 2.40 -14.29 -8.25
CA GLN A 92 2.00 -15.25 -9.27
C GLN A 92 3.18 -16.11 -9.73
N ALA A 93 4.34 -15.50 -10.01
CA ALA A 93 5.55 -16.23 -10.39
C ALA A 93 6.04 -17.19 -9.29
N LEU A 94 5.92 -16.81 -8.01
CA LEU A 94 6.18 -17.69 -6.87
C LEU A 94 5.25 -18.90 -6.89
N ALA A 95 3.95 -18.69 -7.08
CA ALA A 95 2.96 -19.77 -7.14
C ALA A 95 3.16 -20.69 -8.36
N GLU A 96 3.60 -20.13 -9.49
CA GLU A 96 3.93 -20.87 -10.72
C GLU A 96 5.28 -21.59 -10.64
N GLY A 97 6.09 -21.37 -9.60
CA GLY A 97 7.43 -21.95 -9.47
C GLY A 97 8.41 -21.46 -10.54
N THR A 98 8.30 -20.20 -10.97
CA THR A 98 9.16 -19.60 -11.99
C THR A 98 10.16 -18.60 -11.38
N PRO A 99 11.26 -19.07 -10.76
CA PRO A 99 12.21 -18.20 -10.04
C PRO A 99 12.85 -17.14 -10.93
N GLY A 100 13.02 -17.40 -12.23
CA GLY A 100 13.49 -16.41 -13.19
C GLY A 100 12.59 -15.17 -13.29
N HIS A 101 11.26 -15.35 -13.23
CA HIS A 101 10.34 -14.21 -13.21
C HIS A 101 10.35 -13.47 -11.87
N VAL A 102 10.55 -14.19 -10.76
CA VAL A 102 10.73 -13.57 -9.44
C VAL A 102 11.95 -12.65 -9.45
N ARG A 103 13.08 -13.13 -9.98
CA ARG A 103 14.30 -12.33 -10.16
C ARG A 103 14.03 -11.05 -10.96
N VAL A 104 13.37 -11.15 -12.11
CA VAL A 104 13.04 -9.98 -12.94
C VAL A 104 12.20 -8.96 -12.17
N GLY A 105 11.18 -9.42 -11.45
CA GLY A 105 10.32 -8.53 -10.66
C GLY A 105 11.06 -7.87 -9.49
N VAL A 106 11.93 -8.62 -8.81
CA VAL A 106 12.79 -8.09 -7.74
C VAL A 106 13.78 -7.09 -8.30
N SER A 107 14.47 -7.39 -9.39
CA SER A 107 15.38 -6.44 -10.05
C SER A 107 14.66 -5.17 -10.50
N ALA A 108 13.40 -5.25 -10.94
CA ALA A 108 12.60 -4.07 -11.25
C ALA A 108 12.34 -3.22 -9.99
N TYR A 109 12.01 -3.84 -8.85
CA TYR A 109 11.88 -3.11 -7.58
C TYR A 109 13.19 -2.49 -7.12
N VAL A 110 14.28 -3.26 -7.09
CA VAL A 110 15.62 -2.76 -6.72
C VAL A 110 15.97 -1.54 -7.57
N TYR A 111 15.78 -1.64 -8.88
CA TYR A 111 16.01 -0.52 -9.79
C TYR A 111 15.13 0.67 -9.42
N LEU A 112 13.82 0.50 -9.24
CA LEU A 112 12.89 1.58 -8.86
C LEU A 112 13.22 2.23 -7.51
N LEU A 113 13.74 1.46 -6.55
CA LEU A 113 14.12 1.89 -5.20
C LEU A 113 15.44 2.66 -5.19
N ASP A 114 16.49 2.12 -5.81
CA ASP A 114 17.76 2.83 -6.04
C ASP A 114 17.52 4.13 -6.80
N HIS A 115 16.49 4.09 -7.65
CA HIS A 115 16.01 5.27 -8.32
C HIS A 115 15.31 6.20 -7.30
N SER A 116 14.31 5.79 -6.52
CA SER A 116 13.63 6.70 -5.58
C SER A 116 14.49 7.54 -4.62
N SER A 117 15.75 7.17 -4.37
CA SER A 117 16.67 7.89 -3.49
C SER A 117 17.53 8.99 -4.14
N SER A 118 17.51 9.17 -5.47
CA SER A 118 18.33 10.20 -6.12
C SER A 118 17.68 11.60 -6.10
N GLU A 119 18.49 12.65 -6.03
CA GLU A 119 18.08 14.03 -5.70
C GLU A 119 17.10 14.67 -6.70
N ASP A 120 17.12 14.26 -7.98
CA ASP A 120 16.34 14.89 -9.07
C ASP A 120 14.89 14.37 -9.24
N ARG A 121 14.24 13.88 -8.18
CA ARG A 121 13.06 13.00 -8.34
C ARG A 121 11.74 13.55 -7.84
N SER A 122 10.71 13.18 -8.58
CA SER A 122 9.30 13.54 -8.35
C SER A 122 8.55 12.60 -7.40
N TYR A 123 9.18 11.51 -6.93
CA TYR A 123 8.51 10.52 -6.07
C TYR A 123 9.44 9.94 -4.99
N SER A 124 8.85 9.65 -3.82
CA SER A 124 9.52 9.10 -2.63
C SER A 124 9.30 7.59 -2.48
N LEU A 125 10.14 6.95 -1.68
CA LEU A 125 10.02 5.55 -1.25
C LEU A 125 8.61 5.18 -0.74
N ASN A 126 7.90 6.11 -0.10
CA ASN A 126 6.62 5.87 0.55
C ASN A 126 5.55 5.25 -0.36
N TYR A 127 5.65 5.44 -1.68
CA TYR A 127 4.74 4.84 -2.64
C TYR A 127 4.84 3.31 -2.75
N PHE A 128 5.91 2.70 -2.22
CA PHE A 128 6.15 1.25 -2.28
C PHE A 128 5.93 0.54 -0.93
N ASN A 129 5.87 1.28 0.19
CA ASN A 129 5.82 0.70 1.55
C ASN A 129 4.62 -0.21 1.75
N GLN A 130 3.47 0.14 1.17
CA GLN A 130 2.23 -0.62 1.30
C GLN A 130 2.37 -2.04 0.78
N GLU A 131 3.10 -2.23 -0.33
CA GLU A 131 3.25 -3.54 -0.94
C GLU A 131 4.53 -4.26 -0.50
N LEU A 132 5.55 -3.55 -0.06
CA LEU A 132 6.81 -4.16 0.37
C LEU A 132 6.79 -4.62 1.83
N ILE A 133 6.16 -3.84 2.73
CA ILE A 133 6.22 -4.06 4.19
C ILE A 133 4.88 -4.36 4.83
N HIS A 134 3.78 -3.80 4.35
CA HIS A 134 2.51 -3.88 5.08
C HIS A 134 1.64 -5.09 4.71
N PRO A 135 0.94 -5.72 5.68
CA PRO A 135 -0.02 -6.77 5.39
C PRO A 135 -1.18 -6.24 4.54
N PRO A 136 -1.75 -7.06 3.64
CA PRO A 136 -1.45 -8.47 3.37
C PRO A 136 -0.35 -8.70 2.31
N GLU A 137 0.19 -7.63 1.73
CA GLU A 137 0.99 -7.70 0.50
C GLU A 137 2.50 -7.83 0.76
N GLU A 138 2.96 -7.83 2.03
CA GLU A 138 4.36 -7.96 2.52
C GLU A 138 5.29 -8.82 1.66
N LEU A 139 5.77 -8.26 0.56
CA LEU A 139 6.51 -9.04 -0.43
C LEU A 139 7.87 -9.47 0.13
N ILE A 140 8.53 -8.58 0.87
CA ILE A 140 9.85 -8.85 1.43
C ILE A 140 9.78 -10.03 2.41
N SER A 141 8.83 -10.01 3.35
CA SER A 141 8.62 -11.08 4.31
C SER A 141 8.33 -12.42 3.60
N SER A 142 7.50 -12.39 2.57
CA SER A 142 7.18 -13.58 1.77
C SER A 142 8.40 -14.17 1.05
N LEU A 143 9.31 -13.34 0.54
CA LEU A 143 10.50 -13.80 -0.17
C LEU A 143 11.59 -14.29 0.78
N VAL A 144 11.85 -13.56 1.88
CA VAL A 144 12.89 -13.90 2.87
C VAL A 144 12.58 -15.22 3.58
N ASN A 145 11.31 -15.49 3.86
CA ASN A 145 10.88 -16.72 4.53
C ASN A 145 10.60 -17.88 3.54
N HIS A 146 10.96 -17.73 2.26
CA HIS A 146 10.73 -18.76 1.26
C HIS A 146 11.68 -19.97 1.47
N THR A 147 11.20 -21.16 1.10
CA THR A 147 11.94 -22.43 1.24
C THR A 147 13.13 -22.52 0.28
N ASP A 148 12.93 -22.12 -0.97
CA ASP A 148 13.98 -22.03 -1.99
C ASP A 148 15.06 -21.00 -1.61
N PRO A 149 16.34 -21.40 -1.46
CA PRO A 149 17.44 -20.49 -1.15
C PRO A 149 17.63 -19.39 -2.18
N PHE A 150 17.36 -19.63 -3.46
CA PHE A 150 17.50 -18.62 -4.51
C PHE A 150 16.50 -17.48 -4.30
N ILE A 151 15.23 -17.81 -4.11
CA ILE A 151 14.15 -16.84 -3.86
C ILE A 151 14.44 -16.05 -2.57
N ARG A 152 14.96 -16.72 -1.54
CA ARG A 152 15.36 -16.06 -0.30
C ARG A 152 16.48 -15.06 -0.51
N THR A 153 17.50 -15.37 -1.31
CA THR A 153 18.55 -14.42 -1.69
C THR A 153 17.97 -13.20 -2.38
N GLN A 154 17.00 -13.37 -3.27
CA GLN A 154 16.28 -12.26 -3.91
C GLN A 154 15.48 -11.43 -2.89
N GLY A 155 14.89 -12.06 -1.88
CA GLY A 155 14.25 -11.37 -0.75
C GLY A 155 15.21 -10.49 0.04
N PHE A 156 16.42 -10.99 0.34
CA PHE A 156 17.45 -10.21 1.02
C PHE A 156 18.00 -9.07 0.16
N GLU A 157 18.17 -9.28 -1.14
CA GLU A 157 18.57 -8.24 -2.09
C GLU A 157 17.55 -7.09 -2.12
N LEU A 158 16.26 -7.43 -2.18
CA LEU A 158 15.17 -6.46 -2.13
C LEU A 158 15.13 -5.71 -0.80
N LEU A 159 15.29 -6.41 0.32
CA LEU A 159 15.34 -5.80 1.65
C LEU A 159 16.52 -4.83 1.76
N ALA A 160 17.70 -5.21 1.28
CA ALA A 160 18.88 -4.35 1.29
C ALA A 160 18.66 -3.09 0.44
N ALA A 161 18.08 -3.22 -0.75
CA ALA A 161 17.73 -2.07 -1.59
C ALA A 161 16.70 -1.16 -0.93
N TYR A 162 15.69 -1.75 -0.29
CA TYR A 162 14.69 -1.00 0.46
C TYR A 162 15.32 -0.19 1.61
N ILE A 163 16.18 -0.81 2.42
CA ILE A 163 16.88 -0.14 3.52
C ILE A 163 17.75 1.00 3.00
N ARG A 164 18.50 0.78 1.90
CA ARG A 164 19.32 1.84 1.29
C ARG A 164 18.49 3.01 0.75
N ALA A 165 17.29 2.73 0.25
CA ALA A 165 16.39 3.75 -0.28
C ALA A 165 15.67 4.55 0.82
N GLN A 166 15.68 4.08 2.08
CA GLN A 166 15.15 4.86 3.19
C GLN A 166 16.02 6.09 3.40
N SER A 167 15.41 7.27 3.27
CA SER A 167 16.12 8.51 3.59
C SER A 167 16.45 8.54 5.09
N GLU A 168 17.65 8.99 5.44
CA GLU A 168 18.03 9.21 6.85
C GLU A 168 17.03 10.13 7.56
N VAL A 169 16.48 11.10 6.83
CA VAL A 169 15.47 12.05 7.32
C VAL A 169 14.14 11.38 7.64
N GLU A 170 13.63 10.47 6.80
CA GLU A 170 12.40 9.72 7.11
C GLU A 170 12.60 8.77 8.29
N ASN A 171 13.77 8.13 8.38
CA ASN A 171 14.15 7.32 9.53
C ASN A 171 14.18 8.16 10.82
N GLN A 172 14.77 9.35 10.77
CA GLN A 172 14.77 10.31 11.89
C GLN A 172 13.37 10.81 12.23
N LEU A 173 12.53 11.17 11.25
CA LEU A 173 11.14 11.58 11.47
C LEU A 173 10.31 10.47 12.12
N SER A 174 10.51 9.21 11.70
CA SER A 174 9.85 8.06 12.32
C SER A 174 10.23 7.89 13.79
N ALA A 175 11.49 8.19 14.15
CA ALA A 175 11.98 8.16 15.52
C ALA A 175 11.49 9.37 16.36
N VAL A 176 11.33 10.54 15.74
CA VAL A 176 10.87 11.78 16.39
C VAL A 176 9.35 11.77 16.61
N LYS A 177 8.57 11.16 15.71
CA LYS A 177 7.10 11.10 15.78
C LYS A 177 6.54 10.56 17.12
N PRO A 178 7.02 9.43 17.68
CA PRO A 178 6.57 8.97 19.00
C PRO A 178 7.03 9.90 20.14
N LEU A 179 8.16 10.61 20.01
CA LEU A 179 8.63 11.57 21.00
C LEU A 179 7.72 12.81 21.04
N VAL A 180 7.34 13.32 19.87
CA VAL A 180 6.38 14.43 19.74
C VAL A 180 5.01 14.02 20.28
N GLN A 181 4.54 12.80 19.98
CA GLN A 181 3.28 12.29 20.54
C GLN A 181 3.32 12.15 22.07
N ARG A 182 4.45 11.74 22.66
CA ARG A 182 4.63 11.71 24.11
C ARG A 182 4.64 13.11 24.71
N ALA A 183 5.36 14.06 24.11
CA ALA A 183 5.41 15.44 24.55
C ALA A 183 4.02 16.12 24.47
N ALA A 184 3.28 15.90 23.38
CA ALA A 184 1.92 16.43 23.23
C ALA A 184 0.95 15.89 24.29
N ARG A 185 1.04 14.60 24.64
CA ARG A 185 0.25 14.01 25.73
C ARG A 185 0.63 14.57 27.10
N PHE A 186 1.92 14.81 27.34
CA PHE A 186 2.40 15.42 28.57
C PHE A 186 1.87 16.86 28.74
N VAL A 187 1.94 17.67 27.69
CA VAL A 187 1.39 19.04 27.68
C VAL A 187 -0.14 19.04 27.85
N ALA A 188 -0.84 18.13 27.18
CA ALA A 188 -2.30 17.99 27.34
C ALA A 188 -2.69 17.53 28.76
N GLY A 189 -1.89 16.68 29.40
CA GLY A 189 -2.07 16.28 30.79
C GLY A 189 -1.85 17.42 31.79
N ILE A 190 -0.92 18.33 31.50
CA ILE A 190 -0.69 19.54 32.30
C ILE A 190 -1.86 20.53 32.13
N ALA A 191 -2.42 20.67 30.93
CA ALA A 191 -3.57 21.54 30.68
C ALA A 191 -4.90 21.00 31.25
N GLY A 192 -5.03 19.68 31.43
CA GLY A 192 -6.23 19.03 31.99
C GLY A 192 -6.22 18.83 33.52
N GLY A 193 -5.11 19.13 34.20
CA GLY A 193 -4.90 18.86 35.63
C GLY A 193 -5.39 19.96 36.59
N GLY A 194 -6.20 20.92 36.12
CA GLY A 194 -6.72 22.02 36.91
C GLY A 194 -8.22 21.90 37.19
N GLY A 195 -8.63 21.00 38.08
CA GLY A 195 -10.00 20.99 38.58
C GLY A 195 -10.42 19.74 39.34
N GLY A 196 -10.28 19.75 40.67
CA GLY A 196 -11.03 18.84 41.55
C GLY A 196 -10.30 18.41 42.80
N ALA A 197 -10.24 19.29 43.81
CA ALA A 197 -9.92 18.92 45.19
C ALA A 197 -11.22 18.74 46.00
N ALA A 198 -11.18 17.73 46.88
CA ALA A 198 -11.96 17.49 48.11
C ALA A 198 -13.35 16.81 48.04
N ALA A 199 -13.41 15.59 48.57
CA ALA A 199 -14.32 15.24 49.68
C ALA A 199 -13.75 14.07 50.51
N SER A 200 -13.72 14.30 51.82
CA SER A 200 -13.21 13.49 52.93
C SER A 200 -14.21 12.43 53.43
N GLY A 201 -13.69 11.36 54.08
CA GLY A 201 -14.42 10.49 55.01
C GLY A 201 -13.77 9.11 55.12
N ALA A 202 -12.80 8.87 56.01
CA ALA A 202 -12.94 8.55 57.44
C ALA A 202 -13.12 7.04 57.74
N ALA A 203 -12.11 6.49 58.46
CA ALA A 203 -12.11 5.38 59.45
C ALA A 203 -12.73 4.01 59.04
N GLY A 204 -12.21 2.84 59.41
CA GLY A 204 -11.18 2.44 60.36
C GLY A 204 -11.43 0.97 60.80
N GLY A 205 -10.38 0.25 61.18
CA GLY A 205 -10.43 -1.10 61.80
C GLY A 205 -10.24 -2.25 60.79
N GLY A 206 -9.31 -3.19 60.92
CA GLY A 206 -8.49 -3.63 62.05
C GLY A 206 -8.54 -5.17 62.08
N ALA A 207 -7.37 -5.83 62.23
CA ALA A 207 -7.09 -7.21 62.67
C ALA A 207 -5.95 -7.83 61.83
N LEU A 208 -4.73 -7.93 62.36
CA LEU A 208 -4.19 -9.05 63.16
C LEU A 208 -3.95 -10.29 62.27
N GLU A 209 -2.71 -10.52 61.82
CA GLU A 209 -1.62 -11.24 62.51
C GLU A 209 -1.86 -12.75 62.66
N ALA A 210 -1.10 -13.53 61.90
CA ALA A 210 -0.57 -14.89 62.17
C ALA A 210 0.07 -15.36 60.83
N GLY A 211 1.33 -15.77 60.71
CA GLY A 211 2.17 -16.52 61.64
C GLY A 211 2.33 -17.95 61.10
N MET A 212 3.59 -18.39 60.90
CA MET A 212 4.05 -19.75 60.55
C MET A 212 3.79 -20.19 59.09
N ARG A 213 4.73 -20.75 58.34
CA ARG A 213 6.00 -21.42 58.64
C ARG A 213 6.87 -21.42 57.38
#